data_AF-A0A7C8F1T4-F1
#
_entry.id   AF-A0A7C8F1T4-F1
#
_cell.length_a   1.000
_cell.length_b   1.000
_cell.length_c   1.000
_cell.angle_alpha   90.00
_cell.angle_beta   90.00
_cell.angle_gamma   90.00
#
_symmetry.space_group_name_H-M   'P 1'
#
loop_
_entity.id
_entity.type
_entity.pdbx_description
1 polymer ?
#
loop_
_entity_poly.entity_id
_entity_poly.type
_entity_poly.pdbx_seq_one_letter_code
_entity_poly.pdbx_strand_id
1 'polypeptide(L)'
;MFGNSSDLGASLFKTWTEKQRSDEIEKLVQGFRNGVTIGILLKMAETVAGDTKKAKKYLKKYMTIAERTAAIESADAALVPMAKLLLS
;
A
#
# COMPACT_ATOMS: atom_id res chain seq x y z
N MET A 1 20.29 4.58 3.02
CA MET A 1 20.57 3.41 2.17
C MET A 1 19.57 2.31 2.54
N PHE A 2 18.55 2.05 1.72
CA PHE A 2 17.64 0.89 1.85
C PHE A 2 17.91 -0.12 0.72
N GLY A 3 19.18 -0.46 0.50
CA GLY A 3 19.59 -1.45 -0.49
C GLY A 3 19.57 -2.85 0.12
N ASN A 4 18.89 -3.79 -0.54
CA ASN A 4 18.79 -5.24 -0.27
C ASN A 4 17.66 -5.75 0.65
N SER A 5 16.92 -4.89 1.35
CA SER A 5 15.79 -5.34 2.21
C SER A 5 14.45 -5.48 1.46
N SER A 6 14.28 -4.73 0.38
CA SER A 6 13.04 -4.72 -0.43
C SER A 6 12.77 -6.08 -1.08
N ASP A 7 13.82 -6.79 -1.51
CA ASP A 7 13.68 -8.08 -2.21
C ASP A 7 13.44 -9.25 -1.25
N LEU A 8 13.98 -9.17 -0.02
CA LEU A 8 13.71 -10.16 1.03
C LEU A 8 12.25 -10.08 1.52
N GLY A 9 11.74 -8.87 1.75
CA GLY A 9 10.34 -8.67 2.09
C GLY A 9 9.40 -9.13 0.98
N ALA A 10 9.68 -8.74 -0.26
CA ALA A 10 8.88 -9.15 -1.43
C ALA A 10 8.89 -10.68 -1.63
N SER A 11 10.04 -11.34 -1.47
CA SER A 11 10.14 -12.80 -1.58
C SER A 11 9.42 -13.55 -0.46
N LEU A 12 9.39 -13.00 0.75
CA LEU A 12 8.58 -13.55 1.84
C LEU A 12 7.09 -13.57 1.46
N PHE A 13 6.56 -12.45 0.98
CA PHE A 13 5.15 -12.34 0.61
C PHE A 13 4.77 -13.24 -0.57
N LYS A 14 5.72 -13.65 -1.43
CA LYS A 14 5.46 -14.62 -2.51
C LYS A 14 4.92 -15.95 -1.99
N THR A 15 5.33 -16.37 -0.79
CA THR A 15 4.86 -17.61 -0.15
C THR A 15 3.50 -17.46 0.52
N TRP A 16 3.00 -16.24 0.68
CA TRP A 16 1.73 -15.96 1.34
C TRP A 16 0.54 -16.18 0.41
N THR A 17 -0.54 -16.67 1.00
CA THR A 17 -1.86 -16.76 0.37
C THR A 17 -2.44 -15.38 0.06
N GLU A 18 -3.43 -15.32 -0.83
CA GLU A 18 -4.14 -14.08 -1.14
C GLU A 18 -4.75 -13.44 0.12
N LYS A 19 -5.32 -14.27 1.00
CA LYS A 19 -5.91 -13.81 2.26
C LYS A 19 -4.87 -13.15 3.17
N GLN A 20 -3.72 -13.78 3.37
CA GLN A 20 -2.66 -13.22 4.23
C GLN A 20 -2.17 -11.86 3.71
N ARG A 21 -2.01 -11.71 2.39
CA ARG A 21 -1.64 -10.42 1.78
C ARG A 21 -2.72 -9.35 1.97
N SER A 22 -4.00 -9.72 1.78
CA SER A 22 -5.14 -8.83 2.00
C SER A 22 -5.21 -8.37 3.47
N ASP A 23 -5.09 -9.30 4.42
CA ASP A 23 -5.17 -9.01 5.86
C ASP A 23 -4.00 -8.12 6.32
N GLU A 24 -2.82 -8.26 5.72
CA GLU A 24 -1.69 -7.39 6.03
C GLU A 24 -1.87 -5.98 5.47
N ILE A 25 -2.45 -5.83 4.28
CA ILE A 25 -2.79 -4.52 3.73
C ILE A 25 -3.87 -3.83 4.56
N GLU A 26 -4.80 -4.59 5.14
CA GLU A 26 -5.75 -4.05 6.10
C GLU A 26 -5.03 -3.43 7.30
N LYS A 27 -4.03 -4.12 7.88
CA LYS A 27 -3.22 -3.55 8.97
C LYS A 27 -2.43 -2.31 8.53
N LEU A 28 -1.89 -2.29 7.31
CA LEU A 28 -1.23 -1.09 6.77
C LEU A 28 -2.19 0.10 6.67
N VAL A 29 -3.45 -0.14 6.27
CA VAL A 29 -4.49 0.91 6.25
C VAL A 29 -4.79 1.40 7.67
N GLN A 30 -4.86 0.51 8.66
CA GLN A 30 -5.01 0.93 10.06
C GLN A 30 -3.79 1.74 10.55
N GLY A 31 -2.58 1.33 10.17
CA GLY A 31 -1.37 2.09 10.44
C GLY A 31 -1.42 3.50 9.84
N PHE A 32 -1.88 3.63 8.59
CA PHE A 32 -2.06 4.92 7.93
C PHE A 32 -3.04 5.82 8.67
N ARG A 33 -4.19 5.29 9.10
CA ARG A 33 -5.16 6.02 9.95
C ARG A 33 -4.55 6.48 11.27
N ASN A 34 -3.56 5.74 11.78
CA ASN A 34 -2.83 6.04 13.01
C ASN A 34 -1.55 6.87 12.78
N GLY A 35 -1.36 7.46 11.59
CA GLY A 35 -0.26 8.39 11.31
C GLY A 35 0.94 7.81 10.57
N VAL A 36 0.90 6.56 10.11
CA VAL A 36 1.90 6.07 9.14
C VAL A 36 1.80 6.88 7.86
N THR A 37 2.95 7.26 7.29
CA THR A 37 2.98 8.09 6.09
C THR A 37 2.41 7.37 4.87
N ILE A 38 1.76 8.12 3.98
CA ILE A 38 1.19 7.56 2.74
C ILE A 38 2.24 6.83 1.89
N GLY A 39 3.49 7.32 1.86
CA GLY A 39 4.57 6.67 1.14
C GLY A 39 4.85 5.24 1.63
N ILE A 40 4.75 4.99 2.94
CA ILE A 40 4.89 3.65 3.51
C ILE A 40 3.68 2.79 3.12
N LEU A 41 2.46 3.31 3.26
CA LEU A 41 1.24 2.59 2.87
C LEU A 41 1.32 2.12 1.41
N LEU A 42 1.63 3.02 0.47
CA LEU A 42 1.62 2.72 -0.96
C LEU A 42 2.71 1.71 -1.34
N LYS A 43 3.95 1.91 -0.88
CA LYS A 43 5.08 1.02 -1.20
C LYS A 43 4.92 -0.36 -0.57
N MET A 44 4.46 -0.41 0.68
CA MET A 44 4.25 -1.69 1.35
C MET A 44 3.04 -2.42 0.79
N ALA A 45 1.95 -1.73 0.45
CA ALA A 45 0.81 -2.37 -0.19
C ALA A 45 1.17 -2.99 -1.54
N GLU A 46 1.99 -2.31 -2.36
CA GLU A 46 2.50 -2.86 -3.62
C GLU A 46 3.41 -4.07 -3.39
N THR A 47 4.32 -3.97 -2.43
CA THR A 47 5.26 -5.05 -2.06
C THR A 47 4.52 -6.29 -1.53
N VAL A 48 3.56 -6.10 -0.63
CA VAL A 48 2.76 -7.18 -0.01
C VAL A 48 1.84 -7.83 -1.04
N ALA A 49 1.16 -7.03 -1.87
CA ALA A 49 0.28 -7.57 -2.91
C ALA A 49 1.06 -8.35 -3.97
N GLY A 50 2.30 -7.94 -4.25
CA GLY A 50 3.17 -8.49 -5.28
C GLY A 50 2.86 -8.01 -6.70
N ASP A 51 1.77 -7.26 -6.88
CA ASP A 51 1.47 -6.53 -8.10
C ASP A 51 0.54 -5.33 -7.82
N THR A 52 0.64 -4.31 -8.68
CA THR A 52 -0.09 -3.05 -8.56
C THR A 52 -1.62 -3.23 -8.65
N LYS A 53 -2.12 -4.18 -9.45
CA LYS A 53 -3.56 -4.40 -9.64
C LYS A 53 -4.20 -4.94 -8.35
N LYS A 54 -3.55 -5.89 -7.70
CA LYS A 54 -3.97 -6.43 -6.40
C LYS A 54 -3.84 -5.40 -5.29
N ALA A 55 -2.75 -4.64 -5.25
CA ALA A 55 -2.58 -3.56 -4.27
C ALA A 55 -3.75 -2.57 -4.34
N LYS A 56 -4.10 -2.12 -5.55
CA LYS A 56 -5.28 -1.27 -5.81
C LYS A 56 -6.58 -1.92 -5.34
N LYS A 57 -6.81 -3.20 -5.66
CA LYS A 57 -8.00 -3.96 -5.21
C LYS A 57 -8.11 -3.96 -3.68
N TYR A 58 -7.04 -4.27 -2.95
CA TYR A 58 -7.07 -4.34 -1.50
C TYR A 58 -7.19 -2.96 -0.84
N LEU A 59 -6.48 -1.95 -1.33
CA LEU A 59 -6.61 -0.58 -0.84
C LEU A 59 -8.05 -0.07 -1.00
N LYS A 60 -8.70 -0.33 -2.14
CA LYS A 60 -10.12 0.02 -2.33
C LYS A 60 -11.09 -0.73 -1.44
N LYS A 61 -10.74 -1.96 -1.04
CA LYS A 61 -11.54 -2.77 -0.11
C LYS A 61 -11.55 -2.16 1.29
N TYR A 62 -10.41 -1.63 1.75
CA TYR A 62 -10.22 -1.20 3.14
C TYR A 62 -10.25 0.31 3.36
N MET A 63 -10.06 1.11 2.31
CA MET A 63 -10.18 2.57 2.34
C MET A 63 -11.46 3.02 1.65
N THR A 64 -12.19 3.93 2.28
CA THR A 64 -13.33 4.62 1.68
C THR A 64 -12.90 5.53 0.52
N ILE A 65 -13.86 5.94 -0.31
CA ILE A 65 -13.57 6.91 -1.39
C ILE A 65 -13.00 8.21 -0.80
N ALA A 66 -13.59 8.71 0.28
CA ALA A 66 -13.16 9.94 0.95
C ALA A 66 -11.72 9.84 1.48
N GLU A 67 -11.37 8.74 2.15
CA GLU A 67 -10.00 8.51 2.63
C GLU A 67 -8.99 8.46 1.48
N ARG A 68 -9.35 7.82 0.37
CA ARG A 68 -8.47 7.73 -0.80
C ARG A 68 -8.25 9.09 -1.47
N THR A 69 -9.31 9.89 -1.61
CA THR A 69 -9.20 11.24 -2.16
C THR A 69 -8.33 12.12 -1.27
N ALA A 70 -8.59 12.14 0.05
CA ALA A 70 -7.80 12.91 1.00
C ALA A 70 -6.32 12.47 1.03
N ALA A 71 -6.06 11.17 0.90
CA ALA A 71 -4.70 10.64 0.82
C ALA A 71 -3.99 11.11 -0.47
N ILE A 72 -4.68 11.13 -1.62
CA ILE A 72 -4.10 11.66 -2.88
C ILE A 72 -3.77 13.15 -2.75
N GLU A 73 -4.66 13.94 -2.15
CA GLU A 73 -4.51 15.39 -2.00
C GLU A 73 -3.41 15.79 -1.02
N SER A 74 -3.21 14.99 0.03
CA SER A 74 -2.17 15.20 1.05
C SER A 74 -0.82 14.60 0.70
N ALA A 75 -0.69 13.90 -0.44
CA ALA A 75 0.56 13.29 -0.85
C ALA A 75 1.58 14.34 -1.31
N ASP A 76 2.84 14.15 -0.90
CA ASP A 76 3.96 14.91 -1.46
C ASP A 76 3.97 14.81 -2.99
N ALA A 77 4.39 15.87 -3.68
CA ALA A 77 4.37 15.95 -5.15
C ALA A 77 5.03 14.74 -5.84
N ALA A 78 6.11 14.19 -5.24
CA ALA A 78 6.80 13.01 -5.74
C ALA A 78 5.98 11.71 -5.63
N LEU A 79 5.02 11.64 -4.69
CA LEU A 79 4.17 10.47 -4.44
C LEU A 79 2.82 10.55 -5.14
N VAL A 80 2.39 11.73 -5.61
CA VAL A 80 1.10 11.91 -6.31
C VAL A 80 0.89 10.90 -7.46
N PRO A 81 1.86 10.59 -8.34
CA PRO A 81 1.66 9.60 -9.40
C PRO A 81 1.31 8.21 -8.85
N MET A 82 2.03 7.76 -7.81
CA MET A 82 1.81 6.47 -7.16
C MET A 82 0.48 6.45 -6.39
N ALA A 83 0.16 7.53 -5.69
CA ALA A 83 -1.11 7.69 -4.97
C ALA A 83 -2.28 7.61 -5.94
N LYS A 84 -2.21 8.33 -7.08
CA LYS A 84 -3.24 8.25 -8.13
C LYS A 84 -3.35 6.86 -8.73
N LEU A 85 -2.23 6.19 -9.01
CA LEU A 85 -2.23 4.83 -9.56
C LEU A 85 -2.98 3.84 -8.66
N LEU A 86 -2.69 3.87 -7.36
CA LEU A 86 -3.16 2.89 -6.38
C LEU A 86 -4.50 3.25 -5.72
N LEU A 87 -4.82 4.53 -5.57
CA LEU A 87 -5.99 4.98 -4.79
C LEU A 87 -7.16 5.52 -5.62
N SER A 88 -6.97 5.81 -6.92
CA SER A 88 -8.08 6.17 -7.84
C SER A 88 -9.04 5.03 -8.08
#